data_AF-A0A7T0RM56-F1
#
_entry.id   AF-A0A7T0RM56-F1
#
_cell.length_a   1.000
_cell.length_b   1.000
_cell.length_c   1.000
_cell.angle_alpha   90.00
_cell.angle_beta   90.00
_cell.angle_gamma   90.00
#
_symmetry.space_group_name_H-M   'P 1'
#
loop_
_entity.id
_entity.type
_entity.pdbx_description
1 polymer ?
#
loop_
_entity_poly.entity_id
_entity_poly.type
_entity_poly.pdbx_seq_one_letter_code
_entity_poly.pdbx_strand_id
1 'polypeptide(L)'
;MAIRDFFKSKQKSDKQIDETTPYYRIGGEEKVRELANRFYDVMENDTYASELLSIHPQPLDRIRHVFFLYLSLWLGGPDIYQQEFGHPRLRARHLPFTVSPALKEQWMYCMRKAMMTTVSDVALAQTLLQALDQLAEHMINTK
;
A
#
# COMPACT_ATOMS: atom_id res chain seq x y z
N MET A 1 -4.54 56.09 10.94
CA MET A 1 -5.64 55.15 11.25
C MET A 1 -5.58 54.02 10.22
N ALA A 2 -5.12 52.85 10.67
CA ALA A 2 -5.15 51.50 10.08
C ALA A 2 -4.72 51.26 8.61
N ILE A 3 -3.48 50.78 8.48
CA ILE A 3 -3.02 49.83 7.45
C ILE A 3 -3.80 48.52 7.67
N ARG A 4 -4.41 47.94 6.61
CA ARG A 4 -5.00 46.60 6.67
C ARG A 4 -4.15 45.65 5.84
N ASP A 5 -3.52 44.73 6.53
CA ASP A 5 -2.60 43.71 6.04
C ASP A 5 -3.26 42.76 5.03
N PHE A 6 -2.60 42.66 3.88
CA PHE A 6 -2.87 41.73 2.78
C PHE A 6 -2.20 40.38 3.05
N PHE A 7 -2.69 39.60 4.01
CA PHE A 7 -2.25 38.21 4.16
C PHE A 7 -3.43 37.29 4.51
N LYS A 8 -4.16 36.83 3.49
CA LYS A 8 -4.96 35.59 3.59
C LYS A 8 -4.01 34.40 3.40
N SER A 9 -3.48 33.91 4.52
CA SER A 9 -2.88 32.58 4.62
C SER A 9 -3.88 31.53 4.12
N LYS A 10 -3.51 30.77 3.08
CA LYS A 10 -4.22 29.55 2.64
C LYS A 10 -4.23 28.57 3.81
N GLN A 11 -5.40 28.31 4.37
CA GLN A 11 -5.62 27.23 5.32
C GLN A 11 -5.24 25.89 4.64
N LYS A 12 -4.22 25.21 5.18
CA LYS A 12 -4.05 23.77 4.99
C LYS A 12 -5.29 23.10 5.60
N SER A 13 -5.92 22.17 4.89
CA SER A 13 -7.07 21.45 5.42
C SER A 13 -6.64 20.57 6.58
N ASP A 14 -7.12 20.86 7.78
CA ASP A 14 -7.08 19.92 8.91
C ASP A 14 -8.01 18.75 8.58
N LYS A 15 -7.45 17.70 7.96
CA LYS A 15 -8.16 16.43 7.82
C LYS A 15 -8.15 15.78 9.21
N GLN A 16 -9.26 15.89 9.92
CA GLN A 16 -9.46 15.31 11.25
C GLN A 16 -9.10 13.82 11.20
N ILE A 17 -8.26 13.37 12.13
CA ILE A 17 -7.83 11.98 12.22
C ILE A 17 -9.04 11.13 12.56
N ASP A 18 -9.42 10.24 11.64
CA ASP A 18 -10.47 9.24 11.88
C ASP A 18 -9.82 7.94 12.36
N GLU A 19 -9.84 7.75 13.68
CA GLU A 19 -9.30 6.57 14.38
C GLU A 19 -10.09 5.29 14.07
N THR A 20 -11.22 5.37 13.37
CA THR A 20 -11.99 4.19 12.96
C THR A 20 -11.49 3.56 11.66
N THR A 21 -10.58 4.24 10.95
CA THR A 21 -10.04 3.73 9.68
C THR A 21 -9.26 2.43 9.88
N PRO A 22 -9.21 1.56 8.86
CA PRO A 22 -8.37 0.35 8.88
C PRO A 22 -6.93 0.63 9.31
N TYR A 23 -6.37 1.77 8.93
CA TYR A 23 -5.01 2.19 9.31
C TYR A 23 -4.80 2.19 10.83
N TYR A 24 -5.69 2.81 11.60
CA TYR A 24 -5.56 2.83 13.06
C TYR A 24 -5.96 1.49 13.68
N ARG A 25 -6.96 0.80 13.11
CA ARG A 25 -7.38 -0.52 13.59
C ARG A 25 -6.29 -1.58 13.52
N ILE A 26 -5.40 -1.51 12.54
CA ILE A 26 -4.25 -2.44 12.46
C ILE A 26 -3.07 -2.03 13.35
N GLY A 27 -3.08 -0.84 13.96
CA GLY A 27 -1.99 -0.32 14.80
C GLY A 27 -1.16 0.81 14.18
N GLY A 28 -1.65 1.47 13.12
CA GLY A 28 -1.05 2.67 12.56
C GLY A 28 0.27 2.43 11.83
N GLU A 29 1.13 3.46 11.82
CA GLU A 29 2.32 3.52 10.96
C GLU A 29 3.25 2.31 11.13
N GLU A 30 3.55 1.97 12.38
CA GLU A 30 4.46 0.87 12.71
C GLU A 30 3.96 -0.44 12.11
N LYS A 31 2.68 -0.74 12.26
CA LYS A 31 2.08 -1.98 11.75
C LYS A 31 1.88 -2.00 10.25
N VAL A 32 1.60 -0.85 9.61
CA VAL A 32 1.60 -0.77 8.13
C VAL A 32 3.01 -1.00 7.58
N ARG A 33 4.02 -0.40 8.22
CA ARG A 33 5.42 -0.56 7.82
C ARG A 33 5.88 -2.01 8.01
N GLU A 34 5.52 -2.64 9.12
CA GLU A 34 5.77 -4.05 9.38
C GLU A 34 5.11 -4.94 8.30
N LEU A 35 3.83 -4.69 7.98
CA LEU A 35 3.11 -5.41 6.91
C LEU A 35 3.81 -5.27 5.55
N ALA A 36 4.17 -4.04 5.16
CA ALA A 36 4.84 -3.79 3.89
C ALA A 36 6.20 -4.48 3.82
N ASN A 37 6.97 -4.45 4.91
CA ASN A 37 8.25 -5.16 4.98
C ASN A 37 8.05 -6.67 4.91
N ARG A 38 7.12 -7.21 5.72
CA ARG A 38 6.86 -8.64 5.76
C ARG A 38 6.40 -9.18 4.41
N PHE A 39 5.63 -8.40 3.64
CA PHE A 39 5.24 -8.73 2.27
C PHE A 39 6.46 -9.00 1.37
N TYR A 40 7.45 -8.10 1.39
CA TYR A 40 8.66 -8.29 0.59
C TYR A 40 9.61 -9.34 1.20
N ASP A 41 9.62 -9.53 2.53
CA ASP A 41 10.40 -10.61 3.14
C ASP A 41 9.90 -11.98 2.65
N VAL A 42 8.58 -12.15 2.56
CA VAL A 42 8.00 -13.39 2.01
C VAL A 42 8.37 -13.54 0.53
N MET A 43 8.31 -12.45 -0.25
CA MET A 43 8.69 -12.48 -1.67
C MET A 43 10.16 -12.87 -1.88
N GLU A 44 11.07 -12.38 -1.04
CA GLU A 44 12.52 -12.68 -1.15
C GLU A 44 12.89 -14.08 -0.69
N ASN A 45 12.20 -14.62 0.32
CA ASN A 45 12.63 -15.85 1.00
C ASN A 45 11.85 -17.10 0.59
N ASP A 46 10.73 -16.95 -0.12
CA ASP A 46 9.88 -18.08 -0.51
C ASP A 46 9.93 -18.32 -2.02
N THR A 47 10.41 -19.49 -2.42
CA THR A 47 10.57 -19.88 -3.83
C THR A 47 9.25 -19.86 -4.62
N TYR A 48 8.10 -19.97 -3.94
CA TYR A 48 6.80 -19.86 -4.60
C TYR A 48 6.61 -18.49 -5.28
N ALA A 49 7.22 -17.42 -4.75
CA ALA A 49 7.12 -16.05 -5.28
C ALA A 49 8.30 -15.65 -6.18
N SER A 50 9.11 -16.62 -6.66
CA SER A 50 10.34 -16.36 -7.40
C SER A 50 10.12 -15.63 -8.73
N GLU A 51 9.04 -15.94 -9.45
CA GLU A 51 8.70 -15.26 -10.70
C GLU A 51 8.33 -13.79 -10.42
N LEU A 52 7.52 -13.54 -9.38
CA LEU A 52 7.18 -12.20 -8.93
C LEU A 52 8.42 -11.42 -8.47
N LEU A 53 9.32 -12.05 -7.72
CA LEU A 53 10.57 -11.41 -7.31
C LEU A 53 11.42 -11.02 -8.53
N SER A 54 11.45 -11.85 -9.57
CA SER A 54 12.29 -11.63 -10.75
C SER A 54 11.96 -10.36 -11.54
N ILE A 55 10.72 -9.86 -11.44
CA ILE A 55 10.30 -8.61 -12.11
C ILE A 55 10.52 -7.36 -11.24
N HIS A 56 10.91 -7.52 -9.97
CA HIS A 56 11.19 -6.40 -9.07
C HIS A 56 12.65 -5.96 -9.17
N PRO A 57 12.92 -4.68 -9.49
CA PRO A 57 14.28 -4.13 -9.45
C PRO A 57 14.88 -4.26 -8.06
N GLN A 58 16.13 -4.72 -8.01
CA GLN A 58 16.90 -4.86 -6.77
C GLN A 58 17.78 -3.62 -6.52
N PRO A 59 18.02 -3.25 -5.24
CA PRO A 59 17.47 -3.85 -4.03
C PRO A 59 16.04 -3.37 -3.71
N LEU A 60 15.31 -4.12 -2.87
CA LEU A 60 13.89 -3.87 -2.58
C LEU A 60 13.60 -2.69 -1.62
N ASP A 61 14.61 -2.04 -1.04
CA ASP A 61 14.44 -0.97 -0.03
C ASP A 61 13.47 0.12 -0.50
N ARG A 62 13.64 0.57 -1.75
CA ARG A 62 12.81 1.62 -2.33
C ARG A 62 11.36 1.18 -2.45
N ILE A 63 11.12 -0.03 -2.97
CA ILE A 63 9.76 -0.49 -3.23
C ILE A 63 9.02 -0.84 -1.93
N ARG A 64 9.73 -1.31 -0.91
CA ARG A 64 9.21 -1.46 0.47
C ARG A 64 8.66 -0.14 0.99
N HIS A 65 9.45 0.93 0.90
CA HIS A 65 9.04 2.26 1.35
C HIS A 65 7.82 2.78 0.57
N VAL A 66 7.87 2.72 -0.77
CA VAL A 66 6.75 3.17 -1.62
C VAL A 66 5.47 2.38 -1.34
N PHE A 67 5.59 1.07 -1.09
CA PHE A 67 4.44 0.23 -0.77
C PHE A 67 3.87 0.51 0.61
N PHE A 68 4.71 0.76 1.62
CA PHE A 68 4.28 1.27 2.93
C PHE A 68 3.45 2.56 2.79
N LEU A 69 3.92 3.53 2.00
CA LEU A 69 3.20 4.79 1.78
C LEU A 69 1.86 4.53 1.09
N TYR A 70 1.86 3.65 0.09
CA TYR A 70 0.63 3.27 -0.61
C TYR A 70 -0.38 2.61 0.33
N LEU A 71 0.03 1.63 1.13
CA LEU A 71 -0.83 0.98 2.11
C LEU A 71 -1.35 1.97 3.16
N SER A 72 -0.50 2.91 3.60
CA SER A 72 -0.92 3.96 4.55
C SER A 72 -2.07 4.78 3.98
N LEU A 73 -1.95 5.24 2.73
CA LEU A 73 -3.03 5.93 2.01
C LEU A 73 -4.26 5.04 1.85
N TRP A 74 -4.07 3.82 1.35
CA TRP A 74 -5.16 2.89 1.01
C TRP A 74 -6.00 2.49 2.23
N LEU A 75 -5.38 2.37 3.40
CA LEU A 75 -6.03 2.05 4.67
C LEU A 75 -6.69 3.25 5.36
N GLY A 76 -6.62 4.44 4.76
CA GLY A 76 -7.20 5.67 5.31
C GLY A 76 -6.30 6.49 6.23
N GLY A 77 -5.00 6.20 6.26
CA GLY A 77 -3.99 6.95 6.99
C GLY A 77 -3.50 8.22 6.27
N PRO A 78 -2.30 8.71 6.62
CA PRO A 78 -1.72 9.93 6.02
C PRO A 78 -1.53 9.82 4.50
N ASP A 79 -1.82 10.92 3.79
CA ASP A 79 -1.76 11.00 2.32
C ASP A 79 -0.34 11.29 1.77
N ILE A 80 0.69 10.73 2.41
CA ILE A 80 2.09 11.00 2.04
C ILE A 80 2.38 10.45 0.62
N TYR A 81 1.82 9.29 0.28
CA TYR A 81 1.97 8.72 -1.07
C TYR A 81 1.55 9.71 -2.16
N GLN A 82 0.38 10.34 -2.03
CA GLN A 82 -0.11 11.25 -3.07
C GLN A 82 0.68 12.55 -3.10
N GLN A 83 1.20 13.00 -1.97
CA GLN A 83 2.06 14.19 -1.92
C GLN A 83 3.37 13.97 -2.69
N GLU A 84 3.96 12.78 -2.58
CA GLU A 84 5.23 12.46 -3.24
C GLU A 84 5.08 11.97 -4.68
N PHE A 85 4.06 11.16 -4.95
CA PHE A 85 3.92 10.44 -6.21
C PHE A 85 2.70 10.89 -7.02
N GLY A 86 1.84 11.76 -6.49
CA GLY A 86 0.56 12.10 -7.08
C GLY A 86 -0.48 10.98 -6.97
N HIS A 87 -1.59 11.14 -7.67
CA HIS A 87 -2.70 10.18 -7.63
C HIS A 87 -2.22 8.74 -7.90
N PRO A 88 -2.67 7.71 -7.14
CA PRO A 88 -2.18 6.35 -7.28
C PRO A 88 -2.23 5.80 -8.70
N ARG A 89 -3.38 5.91 -9.37
CA ARG A 89 -3.60 5.45 -10.76
C ARG A 89 -2.94 4.07 -11.00
N LEU A 90 -3.18 3.14 -10.07
CA LEU A 90 -2.37 1.93 -9.94
C LEU A 90 -2.26 1.13 -11.23
N ARG A 91 -3.37 0.90 -11.93
CA ARG A 91 -3.36 0.16 -13.19
C ARG A 91 -2.41 0.80 -14.21
N ALA A 92 -2.45 2.13 -14.36
CA ALA A 92 -1.55 2.84 -15.26
C ALA A 92 -0.06 2.66 -14.89
N ARG A 93 0.26 2.57 -13.59
CA ARG A 93 1.63 2.28 -13.13
C ARG A 93 2.06 0.82 -13.34
N HIS A 94 1.11 -0.10 -13.47
CA HIS A 94 1.37 -1.52 -13.71
C HIS A 94 1.34 -1.90 -15.20
N LEU A 95 0.79 -1.07 -16.09
CA LEU A 95 0.79 -1.29 -17.55
C LEU A 95 2.19 -1.47 -18.19
N PRO A 96 3.28 -0.87 -17.69
CA PRO A 96 4.62 -1.13 -18.22
C PRO A 96 5.14 -2.56 -17.98
N PHE A 97 4.48 -3.34 -17.12
CA PHE A 97 4.88 -4.70 -16.76
C PHE A 97 3.85 -5.70 -17.26
N THR A 98 4.29 -6.92 -17.56
CA THR A 98 3.36 -8.03 -17.85
C THR A 98 2.86 -8.58 -16.52
N VAL A 99 1.57 -8.40 -16.23
CA VAL A 99 0.93 -8.88 -15.00
C VAL A 99 -0.05 -9.99 -15.37
N SER A 100 0.38 -11.23 -15.13
CA SER A 100 -0.39 -12.45 -15.39
C SER A 100 -1.21 -12.88 -14.16
N PRO A 101 -2.18 -13.79 -14.33
CA PRO A 101 -2.87 -14.43 -13.21
C PRO A 101 -1.90 -15.12 -12.22
N ALA A 102 -0.82 -15.73 -12.72
CA ALA A 102 0.20 -16.37 -11.89
C ALA A 102 0.95 -15.37 -11.00
N LEU A 103 1.32 -14.20 -11.57
CA LEU A 103 1.95 -13.13 -10.78
C LEU A 103 1.00 -12.55 -9.74
N LYS A 104 -0.30 -12.41 -10.07
CA LYS A 104 -1.34 -12.02 -9.11
C LYS A 104 -1.47 -13.03 -7.97
N GLU A 105 -1.42 -14.33 -8.28
CA GLU A 105 -1.47 -15.40 -7.28
C GLU A 105 -0.27 -15.34 -6.33
N GLN A 106 0.94 -15.19 -6.86
CA GLN A 106 2.17 -15.02 -6.06
C GLN A 106 2.12 -13.76 -5.21
N TRP A 107 1.58 -12.65 -5.74
CA TRP A 107 1.43 -11.41 -4.99
C TRP A 107 0.47 -11.60 -3.82
N MET A 108 -0.69 -12.23 -4.08
CA MET A 108 -1.67 -12.53 -3.04
C MET A 108 -1.16 -13.55 -2.03
N TYR A 109 -0.29 -14.49 -2.43
CA TYR A 109 0.39 -15.41 -1.52
C TYR A 109 1.25 -14.65 -0.51
N CYS A 110 2.11 -13.75 -0.98
CA CYS A 110 2.93 -12.90 -0.12
C CYS A 110 2.07 -12.06 0.83
N MET A 111 1.01 -11.44 0.31
CA MET A 111 0.11 -10.60 1.09
C MET A 111 -0.66 -11.39 2.17
N ARG A 112 -1.18 -12.58 1.84
CA ARG A 112 -1.86 -13.45 2.83
C ARG A 112 -0.91 -13.83 3.97
N LYS A 113 0.31 -14.27 3.64
CA LYS A 113 1.32 -14.61 4.66
C LYS A 113 1.66 -13.41 5.53
N ALA A 114 1.91 -12.25 4.92
CA ALA A 114 2.25 -11.04 5.66
C ALA A 114 1.11 -10.61 6.58
N MET A 115 -0.10 -10.48 6.06
CA MET A 115 -1.29 -10.06 6.80
C MET A 115 -1.57 -10.97 8.01
N MET A 116 -1.51 -12.29 7.83
CA MET A 116 -1.73 -13.25 8.92
C MET A 116 -0.65 -13.22 10.00
N THR A 117 0.55 -12.71 9.70
CA THR A 117 1.62 -12.56 10.68
C THR A 117 1.64 -11.21 11.38
N THR A 118 1.16 -10.14 10.74
CA THR A 118 1.32 -8.77 11.25
C THR A 118 0.03 -8.15 11.79
N VAL A 119 -1.14 -8.67 11.41
CA VAL A 119 -2.45 -8.14 11.82
C VAL A 119 -3.17 -9.12 12.74
N SER A 120 -3.41 -8.71 13.99
CA SER A 120 -4.05 -9.54 15.01
C SER A 120 -5.57 -9.64 14.87
N ASP A 121 -6.23 -8.61 14.32
CA ASP A 121 -7.66 -8.63 13.99
C ASP A 121 -7.88 -9.46 12.71
N VAL A 122 -8.15 -10.76 12.90
CA VAL A 122 -8.34 -11.73 11.80
C VAL A 122 -9.53 -11.35 10.90
N ALA A 123 -10.61 -10.81 11.47
CA ALA A 123 -11.78 -10.43 10.69
C ALA A 123 -11.49 -9.23 9.78
N LEU A 124 -10.76 -8.23 10.30
CA LEU A 124 -10.26 -7.13 9.49
C LEU A 124 -9.30 -7.64 8.42
N ALA A 125 -8.33 -8.46 8.79
CA ALA A 125 -7.36 -9.02 7.85
C ALA A 125 -8.04 -9.75 6.68
N GLN A 126 -9.05 -10.58 6.94
CA GLN A 126 -9.83 -11.26 5.90
C GLN A 126 -10.55 -10.26 4.97
N THR A 127 -11.17 -9.24 5.54
CA THR A 127 -11.85 -8.17 4.77
C THR A 127 -10.86 -7.44 3.86
N LEU A 128 -9.69 -7.06 4.40
CA LEU A 128 -8.64 -6.39 3.63
C LEU A 128 -8.07 -7.29 2.53
N LEU A 129 -7.88 -8.58 2.80
CA LEU A 129 -7.41 -9.54 1.80
C LEU A 129 -8.39 -9.70 0.64
N GLN A 130 -9.71 -9.71 0.89
CA GLN A 130 -10.71 -9.75 -0.16
C GLN A 130 -10.67 -8.49 -1.04
N ALA A 131 -10.54 -7.31 -0.41
CA ALA A 131 -10.43 -6.05 -1.13
C ALA A 131 -9.13 -5.95 -1.96
N LEU A 132 -8.01 -6.41 -1.40
CA LEU A 132 -6.73 -6.47 -2.12
C LEU A 132 -6.76 -7.48 -3.26
N ASP A 133 -7.47 -8.61 -3.12
CA ASP A 133 -7.62 -9.59 -4.20
C ASP A 133 -8.34 -8.99 -5.41
N GLN A 134 -9.43 -8.23 -5.19
CA GLN A 134 -10.13 -7.49 -6.24
C GLN A 134 -9.26 -6.41 -6.88
N LEU A 135 -8.47 -5.70 -6.07
CA LEU A 135 -7.52 -4.71 -6.58
C LEU A 135 -6.44 -5.37 -7.45
N ALA A 136 -5.89 -6.49 -7.00
CA ALA A 136 -4.85 -7.23 -7.71
C ALA A 136 -5.38 -7.84 -9.01
N GLU A 137 -6.63 -8.33 -9.00
CA GLU A 137 -7.35 -8.77 -10.21
C GLU A 137 -7.42 -7.64 -11.24
N HIS A 138 -7.72 -6.42 -10.81
CA HIS A 138 -7.75 -5.25 -11.68
C HIS A 138 -6.36 -4.86 -12.25
N MET A 139 -5.25 -5.40 -11.74
CA MET A 139 -3.91 -5.13 -12.28
C MET A 139 -3.54 -6.06 -13.44
N ILE A 140 -4.20 -7.21 -13.58
CA ILE A 140 -3.94 -8.19 -14.64
C ILE A 140 -4.10 -7.52 -16.01
N ASN A 141 -3.11 -7.72 -16.88
CA ASN A 141 -3.05 -7.10 -18.20
C ASN A 141 -2.60 -8.07 -19.31
N THR A 142 -2.32 -9.33 -18.97
CA THR A 142 -2.16 -10.43 -19.91
C THR A 142 -3.02 -11.62 -19.49
N LYS A 143 -3.30 -12.51 -20.46
CA LYS A 143 -3.83 -13.85 -20.18
C LYS A 143 -2.74 -14.76 -19.64
#